data_AF-A0AAE2D4K4-F1
#
_entry.id   AF-A0AAE2D4K4-F1
#
_cell.length_a   1.000
_cell.length_b   1.000
_cell.length_c   1.000
_cell.angle_alpha   90.00
_cell.angle_beta   90.00
_cell.angle_gamma   90.00
#
_symmetry.space_group_name_H-M   'P 1'
#
loop_
_entity.id
_entity.type
_entity.pdbx_description
1 polymer ?
#
loop_
_entity_poly.entity_id
_entity_poly.type
_entity_poly.pdbx_seq_one_letter_code
_entity_poly.pdbx_strand_id
1 'polypeptide(L)'
;MLHAHKYGYSLIGKDSVSSCISNNSNSNTSSSSSNDIGRRRTEEYLDCIRCMIEWRNTIYTCLTSDQTLNESHLLDLAKFLQNMAISTQRLLEANVDLCVFCRNNNEPKEVYTSHKVKDRFGRVTCPVLRKFTCPVCGATKDRAHTIRYCPKLLLANQNRNGSSGPTCSMIEAGLLEPKHFSPSNIF
;
A
#
# COMPACT_ATOMS: atom_id res chain seq x y z
N MET A 1 19.55 46.37 -26.65
CA MET A 1 19.19 45.04 -27.18
C MET A 1 19.83 44.02 -26.25
N LEU A 2 19.15 43.29 -25.38
CA LEU A 2 17.97 42.44 -25.61
C LEU A 2 16.82 42.66 -24.62
N HIS A 3 15.60 42.58 -25.16
CA HIS A 3 14.30 42.37 -24.49
C HIS A 3 14.22 40.91 -23.98
N ALA A 4 13.87 40.68 -22.69
CA ALA A 4 12.54 40.38 -22.11
C ALA A 4 12.02 38.94 -22.32
N HIS A 5 11.83 38.17 -21.22
CA HIS A 5 10.52 37.61 -20.81
C HIS A 5 10.60 36.64 -19.60
N LYS A 6 9.93 37.03 -18.51
CA LYS A 6 8.77 36.31 -17.93
C LYS A 6 8.98 34.87 -17.39
N TYR A 7 9.53 34.76 -16.18
CA TYR A 7 9.17 33.69 -15.25
C TYR A 7 8.62 34.33 -13.97
N GLY A 8 7.31 34.56 -13.95
CA GLY A 8 6.59 34.93 -12.74
C GLY A 8 6.59 33.73 -11.79
N TYR A 9 7.34 33.83 -10.70
CA TYR A 9 7.24 32.91 -9.58
C TYR A 9 5.97 33.27 -8.81
N SER A 10 4.93 32.45 -8.99
CA SER A 10 3.69 32.58 -8.25
C SER A 10 3.94 32.36 -6.76
N LEU A 11 3.28 33.20 -5.97
CA LEU A 11 3.16 33.12 -4.52
C LEU A 11 2.78 31.71 -4.08
N ILE A 12 3.36 31.29 -2.94
CA ILE A 12 3.17 30.01 -2.26
C ILE A 12 1.67 29.67 -2.20
N GLY A 13 1.23 28.84 -3.15
CA GLY A 13 -0.07 28.20 -3.11
C GLY A 13 0.01 27.07 -2.09
N LYS A 14 -0.84 27.16 -1.06
CA LYS A 14 -1.02 26.18 0.03
C LYS A 14 -1.39 24.76 -0.46
N ASP A 15 -1.47 24.55 -1.77
CA ASP A 15 -1.98 23.35 -2.41
C ASP A 15 -0.90 22.52 -3.12
N SER A 16 0.35 22.98 -3.19
CA SER A 16 1.35 22.37 -4.10
C SER A 16 1.92 21.03 -3.61
N VAL A 17 2.06 20.82 -2.30
CA VAL A 17 2.66 19.57 -1.76
C VAL A 17 1.62 18.45 -1.65
N SER A 18 0.33 18.76 -1.51
CA SER A 18 -0.76 17.77 -1.37
C SER A 18 -0.91 16.84 -2.59
N SER A 19 -0.41 17.25 -3.77
CA SER A 19 -0.47 16.47 -5.01
C SER A 19 0.37 15.19 -4.99
N CYS A 20 1.44 15.13 -4.19
CA CYS A 20 2.35 13.97 -4.18
C CYS A 20 1.83 12.75 -3.40
N ILE A 21 0.72 12.90 -2.67
CA ILE A 21 0.12 11.86 -1.82
C ILE A 21 -1.05 11.20 -2.57
N SER A 22 -0.78 10.68 -3.76
CA SER A 22 -1.74 9.78 -4.41
C SER A 22 -1.65 8.40 -3.74
N ASN A 23 -2.74 8.02 -3.08
CA ASN A 23 -2.89 6.77 -2.35
C ASN A 23 -2.50 5.56 -3.21
N ASN A 24 -1.43 4.86 -2.84
CA ASN A 24 -1.19 3.49 -3.30
C ASN A 24 -2.21 2.57 -2.61
N SER A 25 -3.47 2.69 -3.02
CA SER A 25 -4.48 1.71 -2.70
C SER A 25 -4.04 0.44 -3.42
N ASN A 26 -3.61 -0.58 -2.66
CA ASN A 26 -3.49 -1.95 -3.16
C ASN A 26 -4.92 -2.46 -3.52
N SER A 27 -5.50 -1.92 -4.59
CA SER A 27 -6.68 -2.44 -5.25
C SER A 27 -6.23 -3.59 -6.13
N ASN A 28 -6.17 -4.78 -5.53
CA ASN A 28 -6.24 -6.02 -6.29
C ASN A 28 -7.68 -6.14 -6.86
N THR A 29 -7.98 -5.36 -7.89
CA THR A 29 -9.11 -5.57 -8.78
C THR A 29 -8.62 -6.34 -9.99
N SER A 30 -9.20 -7.52 -10.16
CA SER A 30 -9.01 -8.48 -11.23
C SER A 30 -9.07 -7.87 -12.64
N SER A 31 -8.32 -8.51 -13.55
CA SER A 31 -8.26 -8.34 -15.02
C SER A 31 -7.82 -6.96 -15.53
N SER A 32 -6.50 -6.75 -15.62
CA SER A 32 -5.92 -5.70 -16.47
C SER A 32 -4.85 -6.32 -17.36
N SER A 33 -4.86 -5.94 -18.63
CA SER A 33 -3.97 -6.42 -19.69
C SER A 33 -2.49 -6.21 -19.31
N SER A 34 -1.58 -7.08 -19.75
CA SER A 34 -0.13 -6.94 -19.47
C SER A 34 0.43 -5.56 -19.89
N ASN A 35 -0.14 -4.96 -20.95
CA ASN A 35 0.21 -3.62 -21.41
C ASN A 35 -0.26 -2.49 -20.46
N ASP A 36 -1.41 -2.65 -19.78
CA ASP A 36 -1.91 -1.67 -18.80
C ASP A 36 -1.07 -1.65 -17.52
N ILE A 37 -0.56 -2.82 -17.11
CA ILE A 37 0.30 -2.93 -15.92
C ILE A 37 1.64 -2.23 -16.16
N GLY A 38 2.22 -2.38 -17.36
CA GLY A 38 3.47 -1.69 -17.73
C GLY A 38 3.30 -0.18 -17.79
N ARG A 39 2.16 0.29 -18.32
CA ARG A 39 1.84 1.72 -18.40
C ARG A 39 1.68 2.36 -17.01
N ARG A 40 0.88 1.76 -16.13
CA ARG A 40 0.69 2.27 -14.75
C ARG A 40 2.00 2.33 -13.97
N ARG A 41 2.85 1.32 -14.12
CA ARG A 41 4.15 1.28 -13.44
C ARG A 41 5.06 2.42 -13.91
N THR A 42 5.01 2.76 -15.19
CA THR A 42 5.79 3.86 -15.76
C THR A 42 5.28 5.20 -15.24
N GLU A 43 3.96 5.39 -15.18
CA GLU A 43 3.32 6.59 -14.61
C GLU A 43 3.70 6.75 -13.12
N GLU A 44 3.69 5.67 -12.32
CA GLU A 44 4.13 5.70 -10.92
C GLU A 44 5.60 6.17 -10.75
N TYR A 45 6.52 5.76 -11.63
CA TYR A 45 7.91 6.22 -11.57
C TYR A 45 8.07 7.68 -11.97
N LEU A 46 7.34 8.12 -13.00
CA LEU A 46 7.35 9.52 -13.43
C LEU A 46 6.78 10.44 -12.33
N ASP A 47 5.73 10.00 -11.64
CA ASP A 47 5.20 10.71 -10.48
C ASP A 47 6.20 10.79 -9.34
N CYS A 48 6.92 9.71 -9.04
CA CYS A 48 7.97 9.72 -8.04
C CYS A 48 9.08 10.72 -8.38
N ILE A 49 9.51 10.78 -9.65
CA ILE A 49 10.52 11.74 -10.14
C ILE A 49 10.03 13.18 -9.98
N ARG A 50 8.78 13.46 -10.37
CA ARG A 50 8.17 14.78 -10.18
C ARG A 50 8.19 15.20 -8.71
N CYS A 51 7.74 14.31 -7.82
CA CYS A 51 7.70 14.57 -6.38
C CYS A 51 9.11 14.78 -5.78
N MET A 52 10.13 14.04 -6.25
CA MET A 52 11.52 14.29 -5.85
C MET A 52 11.99 15.71 -6.20
N ILE A 53 11.67 16.17 -7.41
CA ILE A 53 12.03 17.52 -7.87
C ILE A 53 11.30 18.59 -7.06
N GLU A 54 10.01 18.38 -6.78
CA GLU A 54 9.20 19.28 -5.94
C GLU A 54 9.77 19.38 -4.53
N TRP A 55 10.02 18.25 -3.85
CA TRP A 55 10.61 18.25 -2.51
C TRP A 55 11.99 18.92 -2.47
N ARG A 56 12.83 18.67 -3.48
CA ARG A 56 14.13 19.36 -3.62
C ARG A 56 13.95 20.87 -3.69
N ASN A 57 13.02 21.36 -4.51
CA ASN A 57 12.78 22.80 -4.68
C ASN A 57 12.19 23.43 -3.40
N THR A 58 11.30 22.71 -2.71
CA THR A 58 10.73 23.14 -1.42
C THR A 58 11.83 23.29 -0.36
N ILE A 59 12.71 22.29 -0.23
CA ILE A 59 13.84 22.33 0.70
C ILE A 59 14.79 23.49 0.35
N TYR A 60 15.10 23.68 -0.93
CA TYR A 60 15.93 24.80 -1.37
C TYR A 60 15.32 26.16 -1.01
N THR A 61 14.01 26.33 -1.23
CA THR A 61 13.29 27.58 -0.89
C THR A 61 13.31 27.86 0.61
N CYS A 62 13.16 26.84 1.45
CA CYS A 62 13.29 26.95 2.90
C CYS A 62 14.69 27.46 3.30
N LEU A 63 15.73 26.92 2.68
CA LEU A 63 17.12 27.32 2.95
C LEU A 63 17.44 28.75 2.51
N THR A 64 16.85 29.24 1.41
CA THR A 64 17.14 30.58 0.90
C THR A 64 16.26 31.68 1.49
N SER A 65 15.11 31.33 2.07
CA SER A 65 14.10 32.30 2.53
C SER A 65 13.98 32.38 4.06
N ASP A 66 14.88 31.73 4.79
CA ASP A 66 14.86 31.63 6.27
C ASP A 66 13.51 31.14 6.83
N GLN A 67 12.87 30.24 6.09
CA GLN A 67 11.58 29.63 6.44
C GLN A 67 11.79 28.16 6.81
N THR A 68 11.18 27.72 7.89
CA THR A 68 11.20 26.31 8.32
C THR A 68 10.03 25.54 7.72
N LEU A 69 10.22 24.24 7.49
CA LEU A 69 9.11 23.34 7.18
C LEU A 69 8.18 23.24 8.40
N ASN A 70 6.88 23.43 8.18
CA ASN A 70 5.87 23.23 9.22
C ASN A 70 5.63 21.72 9.46
N GLU A 71 4.90 21.39 10.52
CA GLU A 71 4.60 20.01 10.90
C GLU A 71 3.92 19.21 9.78
N SER A 72 2.97 19.81 9.06
CA SER A 72 2.31 19.16 7.92
C SER A 72 3.29 18.80 6.81
N HIS A 73 4.21 19.70 6.46
CA HIS A 73 5.21 19.43 5.44
C HIS A 73 6.20 18.34 5.88
N LEU A 74 6.57 18.30 7.17
CA LEU A 74 7.43 17.24 7.70
C LEU A 74 6.74 15.86 7.63
N LEU A 75 5.45 15.81 7.96
CA LEU A 75 4.66 14.58 7.85
C LEU A 75 4.54 14.13 6.39
N ASP A 76 4.30 15.05 5.46
CA ASP A 76 4.19 14.73 4.05
C ASP A 76 5.53 14.30 3.44
N LEU A 77 6.64 14.90 3.89
CA LEU A 77 7.98 14.45 3.55
C LEU A 77 8.23 13.02 4.05
N ALA A 78 7.87 12.71 5.30
CA ALA A 78 8.01 11.37 5.85
C ALA A 78 7.21 10.32 5.06
N LYS A 79 5.96 10.63 4.70
CA LYS A 79 5.13 9.77 3.83
C LYS A 79 5.77 9.59 2.45
N PHE A 80 6.29 10.67 1.86
CA PHE A 80 6.95 10.61 0.57
C PHE A 80 8.20 9.71 0.60
N LEU A 81 9.06 9.86 1.62
CA LEU A 81 10.24 9.01 1.80
C LEU A 81 9.87 7.55 2.00
N GLN A 82 8.82 7.28 2.79
CA GLN A 82 8.30 5.93 2.97
C GLN A 82 7.79 5.32 1.66
N ASN A 83 7.06 6.10 0.86
CA ASN A 83 6.57 5.67 -0.45
C ASN A 83 7.73 5.41 -1.43
N MET A 84 8.76 6.26 -1.43
CA MET A 84 9.95 6.07 -2.23
C MET A 84 10.68 4.77 -1.86
N ALA A 85 10.85 4.49 -0.56
CA ALA A 85 11.45 3.25 -0.10
C ALA A 85 10.69 2.02 -0.58
N ILE A 86 9.35 2.04 -0.48
CA ILE A 86 8.48 0.95 -0.96
C ILE A 86 8.59 0.78 -2.48
N SER A 87 8.56 1.87 -3.24
CA SER A 87 8.66 1.83 -4.71
C SER A 87 10.01 1.30 -5.18
N THR A 88 11.11 1.74 -4.57
CA THR A 88 12.45 1.22 -4.83
C THR A 88 12.55 -0.26 -4.49
N GLN A 89 11.97 -0.69 -3.37
CA GLN A 89 11.92 -2.10 -3.01
C GLN A 89 11.13 -2.92 -4.04
N ARG A 90 9.95 -2.44 -4.47
CA ARG A 90 9.13 -3.09 -5.54
C ARG A 90 9.90 -3.23 -6.85
N LEU A 91 10.70 -2.23 -7.21
CA LEU A 91 11.57 -2.27 -8.40
C LEU A 91 12.61 -3.38 -8.30
N LEU A 92 13.34 -3.43 -7.18
CA LEU A 92 14.39 -4.43 -6.95
C LEU A 92 13.83 -5.86 -6.90
N GLU A 93 12.57 -6.01 -6.52
CA GLU A 93 11.89 -7.30 -6.36
C GLU A 93 11.01 -7.69 -7.55
N ALA A 94 10.99 -6.89 -8.64
CA ALA A 94 10.03 -7.06 -9.73
C ALA A 94 10.08 -8.43 -10.42
N ASN A 95 11.23 -9.12 -10.37
CA ASN A 95 11.44 -10.44 -10.97
C ASN A 95 11.66 -11.54 -9.91
N VAL A 96 11.35 -11.26 -8.65
CA VAL A 96 11.55 -12.21 -7.54
C VAL A 96 10.22 -12.86 -7.21
N ASP A 97 10.20 -14.19 -7.24
CA ASP A 97 9.09 -14.95 -6.70
C ASP A 97 9.02 -14.76 -5.18
N LEU A 98 7.92 -14.18 -4.71
CA LEU A 98 7.76 -13.81 -3.31
C LEU A 98 6.36 -14.06 -2.74
N CYS A 99 6.28 -14.10 -1.43
CA CYS A 99 5.08 -14.19 -0.64
C CYS A 99 4.61 -12.79 -0.26
N VAL A 100 3.62 -12.28 -1.00
CA VAL A 100 3.02 -10.97 -0.72
C VAL A 100 2.38 -10.88 0.68
N PHE A 101 1.97 -12.01 1.27
CA PHE A 101 1.41 -12.04 2.61
C PHE A 101 2.49 -11.73 3.67
N CYS A 102 3.61 -12.45 3.64
CA CYS A 102 4.74 -12.20 4.53
C CYS A 102 5.35 -10.81 4.30
N ARG A 103 5.49 -10.40 3.04
CA ARG A 103 5.99 -9.06 2.70
C ARG A 103 5.14 -7.95 3.31
N ASN A 104 3.81 -8.07 3.24
CA ASN A 104 2.89 -7.08 3.81
C ASN A 104 2.86 -7.09 5.34
N ASN A 105 3.30 -8.19 5.97
CA ASN A 105 3.47 -8.28 7.42
C ASN A 105 4.90 -7.89 7.86
N ASN A 106 5.65 -7.19 7.00
CA ASN A 106 7.01 -6.72 7.29
C ASN A 106 7.99 -7.84 7.70
N GLU A 107 7.77 -9.06 7.22
CA GLU A 107 8.72 -10.15 7.40
C GLU A 107 10.06 -9.82 6.70
N PRO A 108 11.20 -10.37 7.17
CA PRO A 108 12.48 -10.20 6.50
C PRO A 108 12.47 -10.69 5.05
N LYS A 109 13.36 -10.12 4.22
CA LYS A 109 13.46 -10.46 2.79
C LYS A 109 13.70 -11.94 2.56
N GLU A 110 14.55 -12.53 3.38
CA GLU A 110 14.88 -13.96 3.35
C GLU A 110 13.62 -14.81 3.57
N VAL A 111 12.69 -14.35 4.40
CA VAL A 111 11.44 -15.04 4.69
C VAL A 111 10.45 -14.88 3.53
N TYR A 112 10.13 -13.66 3.11
CA TYR A 112 9.09 -13.49 2.09
C TYR A 112 9.55 -13.89 0.68
N THR A 113 10.85 -13.98 0.39
CA THR A 113 11.34 -14.49 -0.91
C THR A 113 11.51 -16.01 -0.94
N SER A 114 11.37 -16.71 0.19
CA SER A 114 11.54 -18.17 0.25
C SER A 114 10.36 -18.98 -0.29
N HIS A 115 9.20 -18.36 -0.50
CA HIS A 115 7.97 -19.07 -0.89
C HIS A 115 6.95 -18.15 -1.57
N LYS A 116 5.92 -18.74 -2.20
CA LYS A 116 4.72 -18.02 -2.68
C LYS A 116 3.57 -18.15 -1.67
N VAL A 117 2.57 -17.26 -1.76
CA VAL A 117 1.35 -17.39 -0.94
C VAL A 117 0.59 -18.67 -1.27
N LYS A 118 0.43 -18.96 -2.57
CA LYS A 118 -0.25 -20.14 -3.10
C LYS A 118 0.58 -20.80 -4.20
N ASP A 119 0.41 -22.10 -4.37
CA ASP A 119 0.95 -22.84 -5.52
C ASP A 119 0.07 -22.72 -6.77
N ARG A 120 0.50 -23.35 -7.87
CA ARG A 120 -0.23 -23.40 -9.15
C ARG A 120 -1.61 -24.05 -9.08
N PHE A 121 -1.87 -24.84 -8.04
CA PHE A 121 -3.16 -25.50 -7.80
C PHE A 121 -4.06 -24.66 -6.87
N GLY A 122 -3.62 -23.46 -6.49
CA GLY A 122 -4.37 -22.57 -5.61
C GLY A 122 -4.31 -22.94 -4.12
N ARG A 123 -3.48 -23.92 -3.73
CA ARG A 123 -3.30 -24.32 -2.33
C ARG A 123 -2.36 -23.35 -1.64
N VAL A 124 -2.67 -22.97 -0.41
CA VAL A 124 -1.80 -22.07 0.37
C VAL A 124 -0.48 -22.75 0.72
N THR A 125 0.63 -22.14 0.30
CA THR A 125 1.99 -22.63 0.59
C THR A 125 2.69 -21.82 1.67
N CYS A 126 2.23 -20.60 1.97
CA CYS A 126 2.82 -19.76 3.01
C CYS A 126 2.72 -20.41 4.40
N PRO A 127 3.85 -20.68 5.08
CA PRO A 127 3.85 -21.38 6.37
C PRO A 127 3.17 -20.57 7.47
N VAL A 128 3.25 -19.23 7.41
CA VAL A 128 2.55 -18.35 8.36
C VAL A 128 1.04 -18.46 8.17
N LEU A 129 0.55 -18.27 6.94
CA LEU A 129 -0.88 -18.33 6.66
C LEU A 129 -1.47 -19.73 6.90
N ARG A 130 -0.71 -20.81 6.66
CA ARG A 130 -1.18 -22.18 6.91
C ARG A 130 -1.48 -22.48 8.38
N LYS A 131 -0.84 -21.77 9.32
CA LYS A 131 -1.13 -21.89 10.77
C LYS A 131 -2.45 -21.21 11.15
N PHE A 132 -2.95 -20.31 10.31
CA PHE A 132 -4.18 -19.57 10.59
C PHE A 132 -5.41 -20.42 10.29
N THR A 133 -6.30 -20.50 11.27
CA THR A 133 -7.63 -21.11 11.13
C THR A 133 -8.67 -20.01 11.11
N CYS A 134 -9.44 -19.92 10.02
CA CYS A 134 -10.47 -18.90 9.89
C CYS A 134 -11.55 -19.10 10.97
N PRO A 135 -11.81 -18.11 11.85
CA PRO A 135 -12.79 -18.26 12.92
C PRO A 135 -14.24 -18.33 12.41
N VAL A 136 -14.50 -17.91 11.17
CA VAL A 136 -15.85 -17.90 10.58
C VAL A 136 -16.21 -19.23 9.92
N CYS A 137 -15.25 -19.88 9.25
CA CYS A 137 -15.52 -21.09 8.47
C CYS A 137 -14.67 -22.30 8.86
N GLY A 138 -13.71 -22.15 9.76
CA GLY A 138 -12.80 -23.21 10.22
C GLY A 138 -11.73 -23.62 9.20
N ALA A 139 -11.64 -22.97 8.04
CA ALA A 139 -10.64 -23.34 7.03
C ALA A 139 -9.22 -23.03 7.51
N THR A 140 -8.30 -23.96 7.24
CA THR A 140 -6.88 -23.91 7.63
C THR A 140 -6.02 -24.64 6.59
N LYS A 141 -4.69 -24.65 6.75
CA LYS A 141 -3.71 -25.30 5.86
C LYS A 141 -3.93 -24.90 4.39
N ASP A 142 -4.22 -25.84 3.50
CA ASP A 142 -4.35 -25.62 2.05
C ASP A 142 -5.44 -24.61 1.68
N ARG A 143 -6.44 -24.45 2.57
CA ARG A 143 -7.59 -23.54 2.40
C ARG A 143 -7.54 -22.33 3.34
N ALA A 144 -6.42 -22.11 4.02
CA ALA A 144 -6.28 -21.00 4.95
C ALA A 144 -6.50 -19.64 4.27
N HIS A 145 -7.08 -18.71 5.01
CA HIS A 145 -7.32 -17.34 4.57
C HIS A 145 -7.59 -16.46 5.78
N THR A 146 -7.28 -15.16 5.70
CA THR A 146 -7.69 -14.21 6.73
C THR A 146 -9.19 -13.95 6.65
N ILE A 147 -9.78 -13.44 7.74
CA ILE A 147 -11.23 -13.19 7.87
C ILE A 147 -11.77 -12.41 6.66
N ARG A 148 -11.05 -11.37 6.22
CA ARG A 148 -11.45 -10.54 5.07
C ARG A 148 -11.66 -11.32 3.77
N TYR A 149 -10.96 -12.42 3.58
CA TYR A 149 -11.06 -13.27 2.39
C TYR A 149 -11.89 -14.54 2.64
N CYS A 150 -12.70 -14.57 3.70
CA CYS A 150 -13.55 -15.69 4.01
C CYS A 150 -14.68 -15.84 2.99
N PRO A 151 -14.79 -16.96 2.26
CA PRO A 151 -15.85 -17.17 1.28
C PRO A 151 -17.26 -17.07 1.88
N LYS A 152 -17.45 -17.50 3.13
CA LYS A 152 -18.75 -17.38 3.82
C LYS A 152 -19.17 -15.91 4.02
N LEU A 153 -18.21 -15.01 4.28
CA LEU A 153 -18.52 -13.58 4.42
C LEU A 153 -18.77 -12.92 3.07
N LEU A 154 -18.00 -13.30 2.04
CA LEU A 154 -18.20 -12.77 0.69
C LEU A 154 -19.57 -13.15 0.12
N LEU A 155 -20.01 -14.40 0.33
CA LEU A 155 -21.33 -14.87 -0.08
C LEU A 155 -22.46 -14.18 0.69
N ALA A 156 -22.28 -13.96 2.01
CA ALA A 156 -23.27 -13.24 2.81
C ALA A 156 -23.44 -11.78 2.38
N ASN A 157 -22.36 -11.12 1.95
CA ASN A 157 -22.39 -9.73 1.51
C ASN A 157 -22.96 -9.55 0.09
N GLN A 158 -22.80 -10.54 -0.80
CA GLN A 158 -23.36 -10.47 -2.15
C GLN A 158 -24.90 -10.51 -2.18
N ASN A 159 -25.54 -11.02 -1.13
CA ASN A 159 -27.00 -11.01 -0.99
C ASN A 159 -27.56 -9.68 -0.44
N ARG A 160 -26.71 -8.69 -0.12
CA ARG A 160 -27.13 -7.35 0.30
C ARG A 160 -26.91 -6.38 -0.85
N ASN A 161 -27.94 -6.18 -1.69
CA ASN A 161 -27.98 -5.04 -2.61
C ASN A 161 -28.00 -3.73 -1.80
N GLY A 162 -26.84 -3.13 -1.55
CA GLY A 162 -26.74 -1.85 -0.86
C GLY A 162 -25.31 -1.47 -0.51
N SER A 163 -24.85 -0.35 -1.08
CA SER A 163 -23.54 0.27 -0.95
C SER A 163 -23.05 0.41 0.49
N SER A 164 -22.27 -0.55 0.98
CA SER A 164 -21.39 -0.40 2.15
C SER A 164 -20.32 -1.49 2.05
N GLY A 165 -19.04 -1.10 2.10
CA GLY A 165 -17.91 -2.04 2.06
C GLY A 165 -17.94 -3.07 3.20
N PRO A 166 -16.98 -4.02 3.25
CA PRO A 166 -17.00 -5.12 4.19
C PRO A 166 -16.75 -4.63 5.62
N THR A 167 -17.78 -4.16 6.32
CA THR A 167 -17.74 -4.05 7.77
C THR A 167 -17.98 -5.45 8.33
N CYS A 168 -17.00 -5.95 9.05
CA CYS A 168 -17.10 -7.25 9.69
C CYS A 168 -18.09 -7.10 10.85
N SER A 169 -19.35 -7.48 10.65
CA SER A 169 -20.40 -7.47 11.68
C SER A 169 -20.04 -8.34 12.92
N MET A 170 -18.92 -9.06 12.88
CA MET A 170 -18.36 -9.83 14.00
C MET A 170 -17.57 -8.97 15.01
N ILE A 171 -17.15 -7.75 14.63
CA ILE A 171 -16.54 -6.80 15.59
C ILE A 171 -17.63 -6.15 16.45
N GLU A 172 -18.83 -5.97 15.88
CA GLU A 172 -19.99 -5.35 16.54
C GLU A 172 -20.80 -6.34 17.39
N ALA A 173 -20.75 -7.64 17.07
CA ALA A 173 -21.47 -8.69 17.79
C ALA A 173 -20.72 -9.31 18.99
N GLY A 174 -19.55 -8.77 19.38
CA GLY A 174 -18.84 -9.19 20.61
C GLY A 174 -18.41 -10.66 20.68
N LEU A 175 -18.40 -11.39 19.56
CA LEU A 175 -18.14 -12.84 19.53
C LEU A 175 -16.65 -13.22 19.43
N LEU A 176 -15.77 -12.22 19.40
CA LEU A 176 -14.32 -12.38 19.49
C LEU A 176 -13.80 -11.38 20.53
N GLU A 177 -13.28 -11.86 21.66
CA GLU A 177 -12.61 -10.97 22.60
C GLU A 177 -11.36 -10.33 21.94
N PRO A 178 -11.05 -9.06 22.26
CA PRO A 178 -9.90 -8.32 21.69
C PRO A 178 -8.53 -8.95 21.94
N LYS A 179 -8.43 -10.02 22.74
CA LYS A 179 -7.18 -10.62 23.21
C LYS A 179 -6.47 -11.51 22.18
N HIS A 180 -7.08 -11.74 21.01
CA HIS A 180 -6.41 -12.40 19.87
C HIS A 180 -6.00 -11.45 18.76
N PHE A 181 -6.14 -10.13 18.99
CA PHE A 181 -5.72 -9.08 18.07
C PHE A 181 -4.78 -8.12 18.80
N SER A 182 -3.58 -8.62 19.11
CA SER A 182 -2.41 -7.76 19.28
C SER A 182 -1.46 -8.05 18.13
N PRO A 183 -0.93 -7.02 17.44
CA PRO A 183 0.13 -7.19 16.45
C PRO A 183 1.23 -8.08 17.03
N SER A 184 1.59 -7.84 18.29
CA SER A 184 2.60 -8.58 19.07
C SER A 184 2.38 -10.08 19.30
N ASN A 185 1.27 -10.68 18.86
CA ASN A 185 1.08 -12.15 18.84
C ASN A 185 1.08 -12.76 17.43
N ILE A 186 1.31 -11.95 16.41
CA ILE A 186 1.77 -12.32 15.07
C ILE A 186 2.81 -11.24 14.67
N PHE A 187 3.68 -10.89 15.63
CA PHE A 187 4.57 -9.71 15.74
C PHE A 187 3.99 -8.31 15.44
#